data_AF-A0A916J9R2-F1
#
_entry.id   AF-A0A916J9R2-F1
#
_cell.length_a   1.000
_cell.length_b   1.000
_cell.length_c   1.000
_cell.angle_alpha   90.00
_cell.angle_beta   90.00
_cell.angle_gamma   90.00
#
_symmetry.space_group_name_H-M   'P 1'
#
loop_
_entity.id
_entity.type
_entity.pdbx_description
1 polymer ?
#
loop_
_entity_poly.entity_id
_entity_poly.type
_entity_poly.pdbx_seq_one_letter_code
_entity_poly.pdbx_strand_id
1 'polypeptide(L)'
;MHTTRTHLETSHKNLQTLTPREWDVLLLIAEDNPSDEIADRLHITTASLKTYRARIAEKLTISGRDGVGRYARKNREYLRNMHKRLYFISF
;
A
#
# COMPACT_ATOMS: atom_id res chain seq x y z
N MET A 1 -9.68 29.24 -0.19
CA MET A 1 -9.32 28.13 -1.12
C MET A 1 -9.27 26.84 -0.33
N HIS A 2 -10.35 26.05 -0.36
CA HIS A 2 -10.49 24.81 0.42
C HIS A 2 -10.18 23.61 -0.49
N THR A 3 -9.00 22.98 -0.39
CA THR A 3 -8.71 21.79 -1.23
C THR A 3 -7.88 20.69 -0.56
N THR A 4 -7.74 20.67 0.77
CA THR A 4 -6.83 19.73 1.44
C THR A 4 -7.47 18.74 2.42
N ARG A 5 -8.80 18.63 2.47
CA ARG A 5 -9.48 17.68 3.39
C ARG A 5 -10.07 16.43 2.72
N THR A 6 -10.31 16.47 1.41
CA THR A 6 -10.98 15.38 0.67
C THR A 6 -10.07 14.22 0.25
N HIS A 7 -8.75 14.44 0.08
CA HIS A 7 -7.86 13.40 -0.46
C HIS A 7 -7.53 12.27 0.55
N LEU A 8 -7.56 12.54 1.85
CA LEU A 8 -7.25 11.55 2.89
C LEU A 8 -8.43 10.59 3.15
N GLU A 9 -9.66 11.10 3.16
CA GLU A 9 -10.88 10.30 3.37
C GLU A 9 -11.11 9.27 2.24
N THR A 10 -10.92 9.68 0.97
CA THR A 10 -11.05 8.75 -0.16
C THR A 10 -9.99 7.65 -0.12
N SER A 11 -8.77 8.00 0.32
CA SER A 11 -7.67 7.04 0.47
C SER A 11 -8.02 5.95 1.49
N HIS A 12 -8.69 6.31 2.60
CA HIS A 12 -9.10 5.36 3.64
C HIS A 12 -10.10 4.31 3.13
N LYS A 13 -11.08 4.71 2.33
CA LYS A 13 -12.07 3.79 1.76
C LYS A 13 -11.44 2.82 0.76
N ASN A 14 -10.48 3.31 -0.03
CA ASN A 14 -9.81 2.51 -1.05
C ASN A 14 -8.86 1.47 -0.46
N LEU A 15 -8.27 1.72 0.71
CA LEU A 15 -7.40 0.75 1.40
C LEU A 15 -8.13 -0.55 1.79
N GLN A 16 -9.44 -0.49 2.06
CA GLN A 16 -10.25 -1.68 2.34
C GLN A 16 -10.49 -2.55 1.10
N THR A 17 -10.27 -2.01 -0.11
CA THR A 17 -10.42 -2.76 -1.39
C THR A 17 -9.13 -3.45 -1.82
N LEU A 18 -8.02 -3.22 -1.11
CA LEU A 18 -6.79 -3.95 -1.30
C LEU A 18 -6.98 -5.39 -0.83
N THR A 19 -6.56 -6.32 -1.68
CA THR A 19 -6.48 -7.73 -1.35
C THR A 19 -5.41 -7.97 -0.27
N PRO A 20 -5.44 -9.10 0.45
CA PRO A 20 -4.42 -9.43 1.44
C PRO A 20 -3.00 -9.34 0.85
N ARG A 21 -2.84 -9.79 -0.39
CA ARG A 21 -1.55 -9.77 -1.06
C ARG A 21 -1.06 -8.38 -1.43
N GLU A 22 -1.97 -7.48 -1.80
CA GLU A 22 -1.64 -6.07 -2.04
C GLU A 22 -1.30 -5.34 -0.74
N TRP A 23 -1.93 -5.72 0.37
CA TRP A 23 -1.58 -5.25 1.71
C TRP A 23 -0.16 -5.65 2.10
N ASP A 24 0.22 -6.91 1.91
CA ASP A 24 1.58 -7.39 2.20
C ASP A 24 2.63 -6.57 1.43
N VAL A 25 2.40 -6.38 0.13
CA VAL A 25 3.27 -5.56 -0.73
C VAL A 25 3.35 -4.13 -0.21
N LEU A 26 2.21 -3.50 0.09
CA LEU A 26 2.16 -2.12 0.53
C LEU A 26 2.87 -1.91 1.87
N LEU A 27 2.72 -2.84 2.82
CA LEU A 27 3.38 -2.80 4.12
C LEU A 27 4.89 -2.97 3.99
N LEU A 28 5.35 -3.92 3.18
CA LEU A 28 6.78 -4.13 2.95
C LEU A 28 7.45 -2.92 2.27
N ILE A 29 6.72 -2.24 1.38
CA ILE A 29 7.17 -0.96 0.80
C ILE A 29 7.22 0.15 1.86
N ALA A 30 6.24 0.19 2.78
CA ALA A 30 6.21 1.16 3.87
C ALA A 30 7.38 1.01 4.85
N GLU A 31 7.89 -0.20 5.02
CA GLU A 31 9.09 -0.53 5.81
C GLU A 31 10.41 -0.23 5.08
N ASP A 32 10.36 0.37 3.89
CA ASP A 32 11.52 0.76 3.10
C ASP A 32 12.41 -0.39 2.59
N ASN A 33 11.84 -1.59 2.47
CA ASN A 33 12.58 -2.73 1.93
C ASN A 33 12.89 -2.56 0.42
N PRO A 34 14.06 -2.99 -0.05
CA PRO A 34 14.38 -2.98 -1.47
C PRO A 34 13.47 -3.92 -2.26
N SER A 35 13.21 -3.58 -3.53
CA SER A 35 12.23 -4.31 -4.35
C SER A 35 12.55 -5.80 -4.51
N ASP A 36 13.84 -6.16 -4.53
CA ASP A 36 14.29 -7.54 -4.65
C ASP A 36 14.01 -8.34 -3.37
N GLU A 37 14.21 -7.73 -2.21
CA GLU A 37 13.91 -8.36 -0.91
C GLU A 37 12.39 -8.51 -0.70
N ILE A 38 11.59 -7.53 -1.13
CA ILE A 38 10.13 -7.65 -1.12
C ILE A 38 9.68 -8.82 -2.01
N ALA A 39 10.28 -8.94 -3.19
CA ALA A 39 9.97 -10.00 -4.14
C ALA A 39 10.32 -11.38 -3.54
N ASP A 40 11.50 -11.49 -2.92
CA ASP A 40 11.97 -12.71 -2.25
C ASP A 40 11.07 -13.12 -1.07
N ARG A 41 10.78 -12.19 -0.15
CA ARG A 41 9.91 -12.43 1.02
C ARG A 41 8.51 -12.86 0.64
N LEU A 42 8.01 -12.37 -0.49
CA LEU A 42 6.70 -12.74 -1.01
C LEU A 42 6.79 -13.96 -1.93
N HIS A 43 7.96 -14.47 -2.28
CA HIS A 43 8.12 -15.53 -3.29
C HIS A 43 7.47 -15.17 -4.64
N ILE A 44 7.68 -13.93 -5.10
CA ILE A 44 7.23 -13.44 -6.40
C ILE A 44 8.40 -12.85 -7.19
N THR A 45 8.20 -12.62 -8.49
CA THR A 45 9.20 -11.91 -9.28
C THR A 45 9.11 -10.40 -9.06
N THR A 46 10.21 -9.69 -9.30
CA THR A 46 10.24 -8.22 -9.31
C THR A 46 9.29 -7.63 -10.36
N ALA A 47 9.03 -8.36 -11.46
CA ALA A 47 8.02 -8.01 -12.45
C ALA A 47 6.60 -8.08 -11.86
N SER A 48 6.28 -9.16 -11.14
CA SER A 48 5.02 -9.30 -10.42
C SER A 48 4.85 -8.21 -9.36
N LEU A 49 5.92 -7.86 -8.63
CA LEU A 49 5.91 -6.74 -7.68
C LEU A 49 5.56 -5.41 -8.37
N LYS A 50 6.09 -5.14 -9.56
CA LYS A 50 5.71 -3.95 -10.36
C LYS A 50 4.23 -4.00 -10.74
N THR A 51 3.69 -5.16 -11.10
CA THR A 51 2.25 -5.33 -11.36
C THR A 51 1.41 -5.05 -10.12
N TYR A 52 1.80 -5.56 -8.95
CA TYR A 52 1.11 -5.25 -7.69
C TYR A 52 1.16 -3.76 -7.37
N ARG A 53 2.32 -3.11 -7.54
CA ARG A 53 2.45 -1.65 -7.36
C ARG A 53 1.51 -0.87 -8.28
N ALA A 54 1.40 -1.26 -9.54
CA ALA A 54 0.48 -0.63 -10.49
C ALA A 54 -0.98 -0.77 -10.04
N ARG A 55 -1.40 -1.98 -9.66
CA ARG A 55 -2.76 -2.24 -9.16
C ARG A 55 -3.08 -1.45 -7.88
N ILE A 56 -2.13 -1.39 -6.94
CA ILE A 56 -2.26 -0.57 -5.73
C ILE A 56 -2.38 0.90 -6.09
N ALA A 57 -1.57 1.40 -7.01
CA ALA A 57 -1.63 2.78 -7.49
C ALA A 57 -3.01 3.11 -8.08
N GLU A 58 -3.54 2.23 -8.92
CA GLU A 58 -4.88 2.37 -9.50
C GLU A 58 -5.97 2.40 -8.42
N LYS A 59 -5.96 1.43 -7.50
CA LYS A 59 -6.93 1.34 -6.41
C LYS A 59 -6.89 2.54 -5.48
N LEU A 60 -5.69 3.03 -5.15
CA LEU A 60 -5.51 4.20 -4.29
C LEU A 60 -5.58 5.53 -5.06
N THR A 61 -5.79 5.49 -6.39
CA THR A 61 -5.80 6.66 -7.28
C THR A 61 -4.53 7.52 -7.12
N ILE A 62 -3.39 6.84 -6.96
CA ILE A 62 -2.08 7.48 -6.79
C ILE A 62 -1.39 7.54 -8.15
N SER A 63 -1.06 8.76 -8.57
CA SER A 63 -0.32 8.99 -9.81
C SER A 63 1.20 8.97 -9.59
N GLY A 64 1.93 8.45 -10.59
CA GLY A 64 3.38 8.55 -10.69
C GLY A 64 4.15 7.28 -10.30
N ARG A 65 5.34 7.13 -10.90
CA ARG A 65 6.19 5.93 -10.81
C ARG A 65 6.54 5.50 -9.37
N ASP A 66 6.79 6.48 -8.50
CA ASP A 66 7.13 6.26 -7.07
C ASP A 66 6.04 6.75 -6.12
N GLY A 67 4.83 7.02 -6.63
CA GLY A 67 3.72 7.55 -5.82
C GLY A 67 3.36 6.61 -4.67
N VAL A 68 3.22 5.31 -4.96
CA VAL A 68 2.88 4.29 -3.95
C VAL A 68 3.96 4.19 -2.87
N GLY A 69 5.24 4.21 -3.26
CA GLY A 69 6.34 4.17 -2.30
C GLY A 69 6.36 5.37 -1.35
N ARG A 70 6.22 6.59 -1.91
CA ARG A 70 6.12 7.81 -1.09
C ARG A 70 4.91 7.79 -0.16
N TYR A 71 3.75 7.35 -0.67
CA TYR A 71 2.53 7.24 0.11
C TYR A 71 2.70 6.24 1.26
N ALA A 72 3.27 5.07 0.98
CA ALA A 72 3.50 4.00 1.95
C ALA A 72 4.41 4.46 3.09
N ARG A 73 5.57 5.06 2.76
CA ARG A 73 6.51 5.58 3.76
C ARG A 73 5.89 6.71 4.59
N LYS A 74 5.20 7.65 3.96
CA LYS A 74 4.56 8.78 4.65
C LYS A 74 3.48 8.34 5.64
N ASN A 75 2.80 7.23 5.37
CA ASN A 75 1.67 6.74 6.17
C ASN A 75 1.97 5.41 6.86
N ARG A 76 3.24 5.06 7.11
CA ARG A 76 3.66 3.73 7.62
C ARG A 76 2.88 3.29 8.86
N GLU A 77 2.80 4.15 9.87
CA GLU A 77 2.09 3.83 11.12
C GLU A 77 0.59 3.63 10.92
N TYR A 78 -0.02 4.48 10.09
CA TYR A 78 -1.43 4.39 9.74
C TYR A 78 -1.75 3.07 9.04
N LEU A 79 -0.93 2.67 8.06
CA LEU A 79 -1.10 1.42 7.31
C LEU A 79 -0.96 0.19 8.22
N ARG A 80 0.02 0.17 9.12
CA ARG A 80 0.16 -0.91 10.11
C ARG A 80 -1.07 -1.01 11.02
N ASN A 81 -1.56 0.12 11.51
CA ASN A 81 -2.73 0.13 12.40
C ASN A 81 -4.00 -0.31 11.66
N MET A 82 -4.17 0.09 10.40
CA MET A 82 -5.31 -0.35 9.59
C MET A 82 -5.24 -1.84 9.27
N HIS A 83 -4.08 -2.36 8.86
CA HIS A 83 -3.90 -3.79 8.62
C HIS A 83 -4.17 -4.61 9.88
N LYS A 84 -3.66 -4.17 11.04
CA LYS A 84 -4.02 -4.78 12.33
C LYS A 84 -5.53 -4.74 12.53
N ARG A 85 -6.19 -3.61 12.37
CA ARG A 85 -7.64 -3.52 12.58
C ARG A 85 -8.46 -4.43 11.64
N LEU A 86 -8.02 -4.61 10.39
CA LEU A 86 -8.71 -5.43 9.39
C LEU A 86 -8.44 -6.94 9.55
N TYR A 87 -7.23 -7.34 9.94
CA TYR A 87 -6.80 -8.74 9.94
C TYR A 87 -6.55 -9.33 11.34
N PHE A 88 -6.54 -8.51 12.40
CA PHE A 88 -6.37 -8.95 13.79
C PHE A 88 -7.68 -9.29 14.49
N ILE A 89 -8.85 -8.90 13.95
CA ILE A 89 -10.17 -9.13 14.57
C ILE A 89 -10.81 -10.47 14.10
N SER A 90 -10.10 -11.29 13.32
CA SER A 90 -10.61 -12.61 12.87
C SER A 90 -10.42 -13.75 13.87
N PHE A 91 -10.46 -13.50 15.18
CA PHE A 91 -10.40 -14.54 16.22
C PHE A 91 -11.54 -14.39 17.23
#